data_AF-A0A943FGA6-F1
#
_entry.id   AF-A0A943FGA6-F1
#
_cell.length_a   1.000
_cell.length_b   1.000
_cell.length_c   1.000
_cell.angle_alpha   90.00
_cell.angle_beta   90.00
_cell.angle_gamma   90.00
#
_symmetry.space_group_name_H-M   'P 1'
#
loop_
_entity.id
_entity.type
_entity.pdbx_description
1 polymer ?
#
loop_
_entity_poly.entity_id
_entity_poly.type
_entity_poly.pdbx_seq_one_letter_code
_entity_poly.pdbx_strand_id
1 'polypeptide(L)'
;MEKRHAAALLLAVLLSFPGCSAVLERSYDVVEPHNSQYWEDGTSSALRAEDYQSLVNGLLMLVSNQTDAGLVRLYGYGDQASAMRAMDQACAEVTMQDPLGAYLVDYVTYDCVESAGCYEITVKIAYQKTPAQLRALVNATTAGALQELLETALQEEKTELAVKIGYMDRSAEEVSAQVAQIMEEKGMAAEDWSVRYYPDEGEVGDARIVEITWQPPSPPLPGALPEPQDLPADAFS
;
A
#
# COMPACT_ATOMS: atom_id res chain seq x y z
N MET A 1 40.89 79.29 41.33
CA MET A 1 41.24 77.91 41.69
C MET A 1 39.95 77.13 42.01
N GLU A 2 38.93 77.17 41.13
CA GLU A 2 37.55 76.74 41.47
C GLU A 2 36.87 75.91 40.38
N LYS A 3 37.63 75.29 39.47
CA LYS A 3 37.07 74.42 38.41
C LYS A 3 37.60 72.97 38.44
N ARG A 4 38.52 72.66 39.36
CA ARG A 4 39.13 71.33 39.50
C ARG A 4 38.50 70.46 40.60
N HIS A 5 37.73 71.07 41.52
CA HIS A 5 37.06 70.33 42.59
C HIS A 5 35.67 69.81 42.20
N ALA A 6 35.03 70.39 41.17
CA ALA A 6 33.74 69.92 40.66
C ALA A 6 33.85 68.62 39.84
N ALA A 7 34.97 68.40 39.15
CA ALA A 7 35.18 67.21 38.32
C ALA A 7 35.53 65.96 39.13
N ALA A 8 36.19 66.11 40.29
CA ALA A 8 36.57 65.00 41.15
C ALA A 8 35.40 64.47 42.01
N LEU A 9 34.43 65.33 42.34
CA LEU A 9 33.24 64.94 43.11
C LEU A 9 32.18 64.22 42.25
N LEU A 10 32.18 64.44 40.94
CA LEU A 10 31.22 63.80 40.02
C LEU A 10 31.66 62.39 39.61
N LEU A 11 32.96 62.09 39.66
CA LEU A 11 33.50 60.76 39.33
C LEU A 11 33.35 59.75 40.49
N ALA A 12 33.27 60.23 41.74
CA ALA A 12 33.13 59.36 42.92
C ALA A 12 31.68 58.91 43.20
N VAL A 13 30.68 59.63 42.67
CA VAL A 13 29.24 59.31 42.84
C VAL A 13 28.78 58.22 41.86
N LEU A 14 29.48 58.02 40.74
CA LEU A 14 29.12 57.01 39.73
C LEU A 14 29.54 55.58 40.08
N LEU A 15 30.35 55.38 41.12
CA LEU A 15 30.91 54.07 41.50
C LEU A 15 30.23 53.42 42.71
N SER A 16 29.12 53.98 43.22
CA SER A 16 28.45 53.50 44.45
C SER A 16 27.00 53.03 44.28
N PHE A 17 26.60 52.59 43.08
CA PHE A 17 25.34 51.84 42.92
C PHE A 17 25.62 50.35 42.71
N PRO A 18 25.52 49.50 43.77
CA PRO A 18 25.27 48.08 43.60
C PRO A 18 23.80 47.95 43.19
N GLY A 19 23.54 48.03 41.88
CA GLY A 19 22.20 47.99 41.30
C GLY A 19 21.96 46.73 40.50
N CYS A 20 21.30 45.76 41.16
CA CYS A 20 20.45 44.72 40.58
C CYS A 20 21.09 43.72 39.59
N SER A 21 21.90 42.81 40.13
CA SER A 21 21.91 41.43 39.66
C SER A 21 20.63 40.76 40.17
N ALA A 22 19.62 40.61 39.31
CA ALA A 22 18.59 39.55 39.35
C ALA A 22 17.33 39.99 38.57
N VAL A 23 16.85 39.05 37.74
CA VAL A 23 15.42 38.87 37.45
C VAL A 23 14.81 39.93 36.53
N LEU A 24 15.13 39.79 35.25
CA LEU A 24 14.07 39.55 34.28
C LEU A 24 14.46 38.31 33.49
N GLU A 25 14.12 37.17 34.07
CA GLU A 25 13.89 35.92 33.36
C GLU A 25 12.79 36.22 32.33
N ARG A 26 13.20 36.71 31.17
CA ARG A 26 12.30 36.88 30.04
C ARG A 26 12.16 35.49 29.46
N SER A 27 11.12 34.77 29.89
CA SER A 27 10.52 33.75 29.04
C SER A 27 10.19 34.42 27.72
N TYR A 28 11.09 34.26 26.75
CA TYR A 28 10.75 34.46 25.36
C TYR A 28 9.84 33.30 25.00
N ASP A 29 8.54 33.49 25.19
CA ASP A 29 7.59 32.78 24.34
C ASP A 29 7.78 33.35 22.93
N VAL A 30 8.58 32.64 22.14
CA VAL A 30 8.53 32.77 20.69
C VAL A 30 7.18 32.19 20.30
N VAL A 31 6.17 33.05 20.17
CA VAL A 31 5.01 32.71 19.36
C VAL A 31 5.52 32.72 17.93
N GLU A 32 5.99 31.57 17.47
CA GLU A 32 6.02 31.30 16.05
C GLU A 32 4.61 31.65 15.54
N PRO A 33 4.47 32.44 14.46
CA PRO A 33 3.18 32.49 13.78
C PRO A 33 2.77 31.04 13.62
N HIS A 34 1.54 30.69 13.98
CA HIS A 34 1.06 29.31 13.90
C HIS A 34 1.19 28.89 12.45
N ASN A 35 2.36 28.34 12.13
CA ASN A 35 2.66 27.70 10.90
C ASN A 35 1.95 26.39 11.15
N SER A 36 0.74 26.31 10.64
CA SER A 36 0.14 25.03 10.28
C SER A 36 1.04 24.40 9.21
N GLN A 37 2.30 24.12 9.56
CA GLN A 37 3.03 23.03 9.00
C GLN A 37 2.24 21.82 9.44
N TYR A 38 1.27 21.47 8.58
CA TYR A 38 1.12 20.08 8.21
C TYR A 38 2.54 19.52 8.12
N TRP A 39 2.84 18.64 9.05
CA TRP A 39 4.03 17.82 9.01
C TRP A 39 3.94 17.03 7.70
N GLU A 40 4.64 17.51 6.66
CA GLU A 40 4.92 16.75 5.44
C GLU A 40 5.91 15.65 5.81
N ASP A 41 5.43 14.61 6.50
CA ASP A 41 6.07 13.31 6.41
C ASP A 41 5.80 12.78 5.01
N GLY A 42 6.80 12.92 4.14
CA GLY A 42 6.83 12.33 2.81
C GLY A 42 6.36 13.27 1.71
N THR A 43 7.27 14.10 1.20
CA THR A 43 7.24 14.50 -0.22
C THR A 43 7.41 13.25 -1.10
N SER A 44 6.37 12.43 -1.20
CA SER A 44 5.96 11.95 -2.51
C SER A 44 5.48 13.20 -3.23
N SER A 45 6.17 13.61 -4.30
CA SER A 45 5.72 14.72 -5.15
C SER A 45 4.23 14.56 -5.42
N ALA A 46 3.41 15.50 -4.95
CA ALA A 46 1.96 15.41 -5.12
C ALA A 46 1.63 15.12 -6.59
N LEU A 47 0.87 14.05 -6.82
CA LEU A 47 0.48 13.66 -8.17
C LEU A 47 -0.49 14.67 -8.72
N ARG A 48 -0.33 15.01 -9.99
CA ARG A 48 -1.20 15.95 -10.67
C ARG A 48 -2.08 15.17 -11.65
N ALA A 49 -3.39 15.33 -11.51
CA ALA A 49 -4.37 14.79 -12.44
C ALA A 49 -5.26 15.92 -12.96
N GLU A 50 -5.32 16.04 -14.28
CA GLU A 50 -6.08 17.07 -15.00
C GLU A 50 -7.35 16.51 -15.65
N ASP A 51 -7.44 15.19 -15.74
CA ASP A 51 -8.55 14.44 -16.28
C ASP A 51 -8.69 13.07 -15.59
N TYR A 52 -9.76 12.34 -15.94
CA TYR A 52 -10.05 11.05 -15.34
C TYR A 52 -8.95 10.00 -15.60
N GLN A 53 -8.35 9.98 -16.79
CA GLN A 53 -7.34 8.98 -17.14
C GLN A 53 -6.01 9.24 -16.42
N SER A 54 -5.60 10.50 -16.28
CA SER A 54 -4.45 10.87 -15.45
C SER A 54 -4.67 10.57 -13.97
N LEU A 55 -5.92 10.66 -13.47
CA LEU A 55 -6.28 10.21 -12.13
C LEU A 55 -6.09 8.69 -11.97
N VAL A 56 -6.69 7.87 -12.84
CA VAL A 56 -6.55 6.40 -12.81
C VAL A 56 -5.07 6.02 -12.89
N ASN A 57 -4.32 6.58 -13.83
CA ASN A 57 -2.89 6.33 -13.98
C ASN A 57 -2.08 6.74 -12.74
N GLY A 58 -2.43 7.86 -12.10
CA GLY A 58 -1.79 8.30 -10.86
C GLY A 58 -2.01 7.30 -9.71
N LEU A 59 -3.24 6.80 -9.56
CA LEU A 59 -3.56 5.75 -8.58
C LEU A 59 -2.82 4.44 -8.88
N LEU A 60 -2.78 4.01 -10.14
CA LEU A 60 -2.01 2.82 -10.55
C LEU A 60 -0.51 2.98 -10.28
N MET A 61 0.03 4.19 -10.41
CA MET A 61 1.41 4.46 -10.06
C MET A 61 1.64 4.31 -8.54
N LEU A 62 0.75 4.80 -7.69
CA LEU A 62 0.82 4.55 -6.23
C LEU A 62 0.74 3.06 -5.90
N VAL A 63 -0.19 2.34 -6.54
CA VAL A 63 -0.37 0.89 -6.39
C VAL A 63 0.88 0.11 -6.79
N SER A 64 1.43 0.37 -7.98
CA SER A 64 2.62 -0.32 -8.49
C SER A 64 3.88 -0.06 -7.65
N ASN A 65 3.99 1.13 -7.06
CA ASN A 65 5.07 1.46 -6.13
C ASN A 65 4.82 0.94 -4.70
N GLN A 66 3.68 0.31 -4.43
CA GLN A 66 3.22 -0.08 -3.09
C GLN A 66 3.32 1.06 -2.07
N THR A 67 2.73 2.20 -2.43
CA THR A 67 2.72 3.39 -1.57
C THR A 67 1.46 3.38 -0.70
N ASP A 68 1.63 3.27 0.62
CA ASP A 68 0.51 3.21 1.57
C ASP A 68 -0.30 4.53 1.64
N ALA A 69 0.34 5.67 1.35
CA ALA A 69 -0.31 6.98 1.33
C ALA A 69 0.28 7.92 0.27
N GLY A 70 -0.59 8.67 -0.42
CA GLY A 70 -0.19 9.61 -1.45
C GLY A 70 -1.09 10.84 -1.53
N LEU A 71 -0.54 11.95 -2.02
CA LEU A 71 -1.29 13.19 -2.27
C LEU A 71 -1.56 13.33 -3.77
N VAL A 72 -2.83 13.51 -4.15
CA VAL A 72 -3.25 13.74 -5.54
C VAL A 72 -3.95 15.10 -5.63
N ARG A 73 -3.50 15.95 -6.53
CA ARG A 73 -4.10 17.26 -6.85
C ARG A 73 -4.96 17.13 -8.10
N LEU A 74 -6.26 17.27 -7.93
CA LEU A 74 -7.26 17.21 -9.00
C LEU A 74 -7.57 18.62 -9.52
N TYR A 75 -7.35 18.82 -10.82
CA TYR A 75 -7.68 20.07 -11.53
C TYR A 75 -8.86 19.85 -12.47
N GLY A 76 -9.54 20.94 -12.85
CA GLY A 76 -10.58 20.89 -13.88
C GLY A 76 -11.96 20.41 -13.42
N TYR A 77 -12.14 20.12 -12.12
CA TYR A 77 -13.41 19.74 -11.52
C TYR A 77 -14.19 20.98 -11.08
N GLY A 78 -15.48 21.06 -11.44
CA GLY A 78 -16.33 22.24 -11.19
C GLY A 78 -16.74 22.42 -9.73
N ASP A 79 -16.88 21.32 -9.00
CA ASP A 79 -17.25 21.28 -7.58
C ASP A 79 -16.69 20.04 -6.88
N GLN A 80 -16.66 20.05 -5.54
CA GLN A 80 -16.11 18.95 -4.75
C GLN A 80 -16.84 17.62 -5.00
N ALA A 81 -18.15 17.64 -5.25
CA ALA A 81 -18.92 16.42 -5.48
C ALA A 81 -18.53 15.75 -6.82
N SER A 82 -18.20 16.53 -7.83
CA SER A 82 -17.67 16.03 -9.10
C SER A 82 -16.29 15.39 -8.95
N ALA A 83 -15.41 15.99 -8.13
CA ALA A 83 -14.08 15.45 -7.82
C ALA A 83 -14.19 14.13 -7.03
N MET A 84 -15.04 14.08 -5.99
CA MET A 84 -15.28 12.87 -5.21
C MET A 84 -15.87 11.74 -6.06
N ARG A 85 -16.82 12.04 -6.95
CA ARG A 85 -17.37 11.03 -7.87
C ARG A 85 -16.29 10.43 -8.78
N ALA A 86 -15.40 11.27 -9.31
CA ALA A 86 -14.30 10.80 -10.13
C ALA A 86 -13.30 9.95 -9.32
N MET A 87 -13.04 10.31 -8.06
CA MET A 87 -12.26 9.48 -7.15
C MET A 87 -12.92 8.12 -6.89
N ASP A 88 -14.22 8.08 -6.62
CA ASP A 88 -14.96 6.82 -6.41
C ASP A 88 -14.85 5.91 -7.65
N GLN A 89 -15.08 6.48 -8.83
CA GLN A 89 -14.99 5.76 -10.10
C GLN A 89 -13.57 5.26 -10.37
N ALA A 90 -12.56 6.10 -10.16
CA ALA A 90 -11.17 5.73 -10.38
C ALA A 90 -10.68 4.67 -9.37
N CYS A 91 -11.09 4.77 -8.10
CA CYS A 91 -10.79 3.73 -7.11
C CYS A 91 -11.45 2.41 -7.49
N ALA A 92 -12.71 2.45 -7.93
CA ALA A 92 -13.43 1.28 -8.43
C ALA A 92 -12.75 0.65 -9.65
N GLU A 93 -12.34 1.45 -10.63
CA GLU A 93 -11.63 0.98 -11.81
C GLU A 93 -10.30 0.32 -11.45
N VAL A 94 -9.49 0.97 -10.62
CA VAL A 94 -8.20 0.42 -10.16
C VAL A 94 -8.39 -0.87 -9.36
N THR A 95 -9.36 -0.93 -8.45
CA THR A 95 -9.52 -2.08 -7.53
C THR A 95 -10.31 -3.24 -8.12
N MET A 96 -11.15 -3.01 -9.14
CA MET A 96 -12.04 -4.04 -9.68
C MET A 96 -11.81 -4.37 -11.14
N GLN A 97 -11.14 -3.50 -11.91
CA GLN A 97 -10.97 -3.69 -13.36
C GLN A 97 -9.50 -3.80 -13.76
N ASP A 98 -8.62 -3.02 -13.13
CA ASP A 98 -7.18 -3.15 -13.39
C ASP A 98 -6.65 -4.46 -12.77
N PRO A 99 -5.92 -5.29 -13.54
CA PRO A 99 -5.41 -6.57 -13.05
C PRO A 99 -4.46 -6.43 -11.87
N LEU A 100 -3.59 -5.41 -11.89
CA LEU A 100 -2.60 -5.20 -10.85
C LEU A 100 -3.24 -4.63 -9.59
N GLY A 101 -4.16 -3.67 -9.73
CA GLY A 101 -4.90 -3.10 -8.62
C GLY A 101 -5.81 -4.13 -7.94
N ALA A 102 -6.58 -4.91 -8.70
CA ALA A 102 -7.40 -6.00 -8.15
C ALA A 102 -6.55 -7.07 -7.42
N TYR A 103 -5.35 -7.36 -7.92
CA TYR A 103 -4.45 -8.31 -7.27
C TYR A 103 -3.86 -7.78 -5.96
N LEU A 104 -3.40 -6.52 -5.95
CA LEU A 104 -2.62 -5.97 -4.83
C LEU A 104 -3.45 -5.32 -3.73
N VAL A 105 -4.56 -4.67 -4.07
CA VAL A 105 -5.27 -3.75 -3.19
C VAL A 105 -6.43 -4.45 -2.50
N ASP A 106 -6.52 -4.28 -1.18
CA ASP A 106 -7.69 -4.68 -0.38
C ASP A 106 -8.76 -3.58 -0.46
N TYR A 107 -8.40 -2.36 -0.05
CA TYR A 107 -9.27 -1.20 -0.16
C TYR A 107 -8.49 0.11 -0.27
N VAL A 108 -9.16 1.13 -0.79
CA VAL A 108 -8.67 2.51 -0.87
C VAL A 108 -9.61 3.41 -0.07
N THR A 109 -9.03 4.29 0.75
CA THR A 109 -9.76 5.39 1.39
C THR A 109 -9.15 6.71 0.98
N TYR A 110 -9.94 7.78 0.98
CA TYR A 110 -9.43 9.09 0.63
C TYR A 110 -10.18 10.22 1.35
N ASP A 111 -9.47 11.31 1.59
CA ASP A 111 -9.99 12.56 2.13
C ASP A 111 -9.79 13.68 1.10
N CYS A 112 -10.78 14.55 0.95
CA CYS A 112 -10.77 15.65 -0.02
C CYS A 112 -10.79 17.00 0.71
N VAL A 113 -9.84 17.87 0.36
CA VAL A 113 -9.76 19.24 0.84
C VAL A 113 -9.75 20.19 -0.36
N GLU A 114 -10.67 21.15 -0.38
CA GLU A 114 -10.65 22.22 -1.38
C GLU A 114 -9.47 23.17 -1.10
N SER A 115 -8.67 23.42 -2.13
CA SER A 115 -7.53 24.33 -2.09
C SER A 115 -7.59 25.29 -3.27
N ALA A 116 -6.80 26.37 -3.26
CA ALA A 116 -6.91 27.44 -4.24
C ALA A 116 -6.65 26.93 -5.67
N GLY A 117 -7.73 26.70 -6.42
CA GLY A 117 -7.70 26.25 -7.82
C GLY A 117 -7.61 24.74 -8.05
N CYS A 118 -7.73 23.90 -7.01
CA CYS A 118 -7.75 22.44 -7.13
C CYS A 118 -8.35 21.75 -5.89
N TYR A 119 -8.57 20.44 -6.00
CA TYR A 119 -8.89 19.58 -4.86
C TYR A 119 -7.67 18.76 -4.48
N GLU A 120 -7.24 18.86 -3.23
CA GLU A 120 -6.16 18.04 -2.68
C GLU A 120 -6.76 16.79 -2.04
N ILE A 121 -6.40 15.63 -2.59
CA ILE A 121 -6.89 14.33 -2.17
C ILE A 121 -5.77 13.57 -1.48
N THR A 122 -5.94 13.28 -0.19
CA THR A 122 -5.06 12.36 0.53
C THR A 122 -5.59 10.96 0.37
N VAL A 123 -4.88 10.11 -0.37
CA VAL A 123 -5.23 8.72 -0.63
C VAL A 123 -4.47 7.82 0.33
N LYS A 124 -5.15 6.81 0.89
CA LYS A 124 -4.56 5.72 1.68
C LYS A 124 -4.95 4.38 1.07
N ILE A 125 -3.97 3.52 0.87
CA ILE A 125 -4.13 2.23 0.21
C ILE A 125 -3.78 1.13 1.20
N ALA A 126 -4.69 0.20 1.42
CA ALA A 126 -4.42 -1.04 2.14
C ALA A 126 -4.13 -2.15 1.13
N TYR A 127 -3.00 -2.84 1.29
CA TYR A 127 -2.59 -3.92 0.40
C TYR A 127 -2.88 -5.28 1.03
N GLN A 128 -3.44 -6.19 0.23
CA GLN A 128 -3.63 -7.60 0.60
C GLN A 128 -2.44 -8.49 0.23
N LYS A 129 -1.54 -8.00 -0.64
CA LYS A 129 -0.31 -8.69 -1.05
C LYS A 129 0.93 -7.97 -0.54
N THR A 130 1.97 -8.74 -0.27
CA THR A 130 3.25 -8.23 0.19
C THR A 130 4.12 -7.69 -0.97
N PRO A 131 5.13 -6.86 -0.68
CA PRO A 131 6.14 -6.49 -1.68
C PRO A 131 6.88 -7.68 -2.29
N ALA A 132 7.07 -8.76 -1.52
CA ALA A 132 7.70 -9.97 -2.02
C ALA A 132 6.81 -10.67 -3.07
N GLN A 133 5.51 -10.78 -2.81
CA GLN A 133 4.53 -11.33 -3.75
C GLN A 133 4.44 -10.54 -5.06
N LEU A 134 4.50 -9.20 -5.00
CA LEU A 134 4.56 -8.39 -6.22
C LEU A 134 5.85 -8.63 -7.02
N ARG A 135 7.01 -8.71 -6.34
CA ARG A 135 8.28 -9.01 -7.05
C ARG A 135 8.31 -10.42 -7.64
N ALA A 136 7.56 -11.35 -7.04
CA ALA A 136 7.41 -12.71 -7.52
C ALA A 136 6.38 -12.84 -8.66
N LEU A 137 5.61 -11.79 -8.95
CA LEU A 137 4.67 -11.78 -10.07
C LEU A 137 5.42 -11.90 -11.40
N VAL A 138 5.16 -12.98 -12.14
CA VAL A 138 5.82 -13.24 -13.42
C VAL A 138 4.89 -12.91 -14.58
N ASN A 139 5.42 -12.31 -15.64
CA ASN A 139 4.67 -12.09 -16.88
C ASN A 139 4.77 -13.33 -17.78
N ALA A 140 3.63 -13.94 -18.11
CA ALA A 140 3.54 -14.96 -19.16
C ALA A 140 3.34 -14.27 -20.52
N THR A 141 4.35 -14.32 -21.37
CA THR A 141 4.35 -13.70 -22.70
C THR A 141 4.08 -14.70 -23.84
N THR A 142 3.98 -15.99 -23.55
CA THR A 142 3.75 -17.06 -24.54
C THR A 142 2.69 -18.04 -24.05
N ALA A 143 2.06 -18.78 -24.98
CA ALA A 143 1.03 -19.75 -24.65
C ALA A 143 1.52 -20.93 -23.78
N GLY A 144 2.81 -21.25 -23.85
CA GLY A 144 3.44 -22.30 -23.02
C GLY A 144 4.04 -21.79 -21.70
N ALA A 145 4.21 -20.48 -21.53
CA ALA A 145 4.89 -19.92 -20.35
C ALA A 145 4.19 -20.30 -19.04
N LEU A 146 2.85 -20.35 -19.02
CA LEU A 146 2.12 -20.74 -17.82
C LEU A 146 2.48 -22.15 -17.35
N GLN A 147 2.58 -23.11 -18.28
CA GLN A 147 2.94 -24.49 -17.96
C GLN A 147 4.36 -24.57 -17.40
N GLU A 148 5.33 -23.93 -18.06
CA GLU A 148 6.72 -23.92 -17.60
C GLU A 148 6.87 -23.28 -16.21
N LEU A 149 6.15 -22.18 -15.96
CA LEU A 149 6.14 -21.50 -14.67
C LEU A 149 5.50 -22.37 -13.58
N LEU A 150 4.42 -23.07 -13.91
CA LEU A 150 3.74 -23.97 -12.99
C LEU A 150 4.63 -25.16 -12.61
N GLU A 151 5.24 -25.81 -13.59
CA GLU A 151 6.17 -26.92 -13.36
C GLU A 151 7.39 -26.49 -12.54
N THR A 152 7.94 -25.30 -12.83
CA THR A 152 9.05 -24.73 -12.07
C THR A 152 8.63 -24.46 -10.63
N ALA A 153 7.47 -23.86 -10.40
CA ALA A 153 6.99 -23.56 -9.06
C ALA A 153 6.76 -24.82 -8.20
N LEU A 154 6.26 -25.90 -8.82
CA LEU A 154 6.12 -27.21 -8.17
C LEU A 154 7.48 -27.84 -7.85
N GLN A 155 8.46 -27.75 -8.76
CA GLN A 155 9.82 -28.25 -8.52
C GLN A 155 10.54 -27.48 -7.41
N GLU A 156 10.27 -26.18 -7.28
CA GLU A 156 10.79 -25.31 -6.23
C GLU A 156 10.00 -25.41 -4.91
N GLU A 157 9.00 -26.30 -4.82
CA GLU A 157 8.12 -26.49 -3.66
C GLU A 157 7.49 -25.18 -3.17
N LYS A 158 7.13 -24.29 -4.10
CA LYS A 158 6.44 -23.03 -3.77
C LYS A 158 5.03 -23.32 -3.25
N THR A 159 4.54 -22.44 -2.38
CA THR A 159 3.15 -22.46 -1.86
C THR A 159 2.20 -21.56 -2.64
N GLU A 160 2.74 -20.69 -3.50
CA GLU A 160 1.97 -19.82 -4.38
C GLU A 160 2.74 -19.49 -5.68
N LEU A 161 1.98 -19.24 -6.75
CA LEU A 161 2.47 -18.74 -8.03
C LEU A 161 1.47 -17.71 -8.58
N ALA A 162 1.94 -16.48 -8.78
CA ALA A 162 1.17 -15.42 -9.42
C ALA A 162 1.74 -15.12 -10.81
N VAL A 163 0.87 -15.19 -11.83
CA VAL A 163 1.25 -14.99 -13.23
C VAL A 163 0.36 -13.93 -13.87
N LYS A 164 0.97 -12.86 -14.37
CA LYS A 164 0.30 -11.90 -15.24
C LYS A 164 0.29 -12.43 -16.67
N ILE A 165 -0.89 -12.75 -17.18
CA ILE A 165 -1.14 -13.22 -18.53
C ILE A 165 -1.56 -12.01 -19.38
N GLY A 166 -0.76 -11.64 -20.38
CA GLY A 166 -1.07 -10.52 -21.27
C GLY A 166 -1.80 -10.98 -22.53
N TYR A 167 -2.83 -10.21 -22.96
CA TYR A 167 -3.54 -10.31 -24.24
C TYR A 167 -3.46 -11.69 -24.92
N MET A 168 -4.04 -12.69 -24.26
CA MET A 168 -4.21 -14.00 -24.85
C MET A 168 -5.66 -14.13 -25.30
N ASP A 169 -5.89 -14.65 -26.50
CA ASP A 169 -7.21 -15.07 -27.01
C ASP A 169 -7.74 -16.30 -26.24
N ARG A 170 -7.37 -16.46 -24.96
CA ARG A 170 -7.70 -17.60 -24.13
C ARG A 170 -8.64 -17.18 -23.03
N SER A 171 -9.74 -17.89 -22.89
CA SER A 171 -10.69 -17.66 -21.82
C SER A 171 -10.12 -18.05 -20.46
N ALA A 172 -10.68 -17.49 -19.39
CA ALA A 172 -10.37 -17.91 -18.03
C ALA A 172 -10.59 -19.43 -17.86
N GLU A 173 -11.62 -19.98 -18.51
CA GLU A 173 -11.92 -21.41 -18.53
C GLU A 173 -10.80 -22.24 -19.18
N GLU A 174 -10.24 -21.79 -20.31
CA GLU A 174 -9.13 -22.48 -20.97
C GLU A 174 -7.86 -22.48 -20.11
N VAL A 175 -7.60 -21.38 -19.41
CA VAL A 175 -6.47 -21.28 -18.47
C VAL A 175 -6.70 -22.20 -17.28
N SER A 176 -7.90 -22.17 -16.68
CA SER A 176 -8.28 -23.06 -15.58
C SER A 176 -8.18 -24.53 -15.97
N ALA A 177 -8.67 -24.90 -17.15
CA ALA A 177 -8.60 -26.27 -17.66
C ALA A 177 -7.15 -26.73 -17.87
N GLN A 178 -6.28 -25.85 -18.37
CA GLN A 178 -4.86 -26.17 -18.52
C GLN A 178 -4.17 -26.38 -17.17
N VAL A 179 -4.44 -25.51 -16.18
CA VAL A 179 -3.91 -25.69 -14.82
C VAL A 179 -4.40 -27.01 -14.23
N ALA A 180 -5.71 -27.29 -14.33
CA ALA A 180 -6.29 -28.54 -13.83
C ALA A 180 -5.65 -29.78 -14.45
N GLN A 181 -5.44 -29.78 -15.77
CA GLN A 181 -4.78 -30.88 -16.47
C GLN A 181 -3.36 -31.12 -15.94
N ILE A 182 -2.56 -30.06 -15.78
CA ILE A 182 -1.19 -30.19 -15.28
C ILE A 182 -1.19 -30.72 -13.84
N MET A 183 -2.10 -30.23 -13.00
CA MET A 183 -2.22 -30.68 -11.61
C MET A 183 -2.63 -32.15 -11.50
N GLU A 184 -3.52 -32.63 -12.37
CA GLU A 184 -3.90 -34.05 -12.48
C GLU A 184 -2.71 -34.91 -12.95
N GLU A 185 -1.95 -34.46 -13.95
CA GLU A 185 -0.74 -35.16 -14.43
C GLU A 185 0.34 -35.28 -13.32
N LYS A 186 0.36 -34.33 -12.38
CA LYS A 186 1.24 -34.36 -11.19
C LYS A 186 0.64 -35.14 -10.01
N GLY A 187 -0.59 -35.62 -10.12
CA GLY A 187 -1.27 -36.41 -9.09
C GLY A 187 -1.73 -35.61 -7.88
N MET A 188 -1.96 -34.30 -8.03
CA MET A 188 -2.45 -33.44 -6.94
C MET A 188 -3.96 -33.48 -6.85
N ALA A 189 -4.51 -33.59 -5.63
CA ALA A 189 -5.95 -33.59 -5.43
C ALA A 189 -6.51 -32.18 -5.69
N ALA A 190 -7.76 -32.09 -6.17
CA ALA A 190 -8.38 -30.80 -6.49
C ALA A 190 -8.57 -29.91 -5.25
N GLU A 191 -8.57 -30.50 -4.06
CA GLU A 191 -8.68 -29.82 -2.77
C GLU A 191 -7.36 -29.19 -2.31
N ASP A 192 -6.22 -29.65 -2.85
CA ASP A 192 -4.89 -29.21 -2.44
C ASP A 192 -4.44 -27.91 -3.15
N TRP A 193 -5.25 -27.39 -4.07
CA TRP A 193 -4.92 -26.17 -4.80
C TRP A 193 -6.15 -25.34 -5.15
N SER A 194 -5.94 -24.05 -5.39
CA SER A 194 -6.99 -23.15 -5.86
C SER A 194 -6.44 -22.14 -6.86
N VAL A 195 -7.30 -21.68 -7.76
CA VAL A 195 -6.99 -20.66 -8.77
C VAL A 195 -7.89 -19.46 -8.54
N ARG A 196 -7.29 -18.26 -8.49
CA ARG A 196 -7.97 -16.98 -8.42
C ARG A 196 -7.57 -16.11 -9.60
N TYR A 197 -8.50 -15.28 -10.04
CA TYR A 197 -8.33 -14.40 -11.19
C TYR A 197 -8.49 -12.95 -10.75
N TYR A 198 -7.63 -12.08 -11.27
CA TYR A 198 -7.68 -10.66 -10.97
C TYR A 198 -7.69 -9.88 -12.30
N PRO A 199 -8.78 -9.15 -12.60
CA PRO A 199 -10.04 -9.08 -11.85
C PRO A 199 -10.89 -10.38 -11.90
N ASP A 200 -11.73 -10.60 -10.88
CA ASP A 200 -12.61 -11.78 -10.74
C ASP A 200 -13.72 -11.81 -11.82
N GLU A 201 -14.25 -10.64 -12.18
CA GLU A 201 -15.29 -10.46 -13.18
C GLU A 201 -14.83 -9.47 -14.26
N GLY A 202 -14.96 -9.85 -15.54
CA GLY A 202 -14.62 -8.99 -16.69
C GLY A 202 -14.64 -9.78 -17.99
N GLU A 203 -14.99 -9.16 -19.11
CA GLU A 203 -14.95 -9.80 -20.42
C GLU A 203 -13.54 -10.33 -20.72
N VAL A 204 -13.46 -11.56 -21.23
CA VAL A 204 -12.21 -12.15 -21.71
C VAL A 204 -11.74 -11.29 -22.89
N GLY A 205 -10.65 -10.53 -22.68
CA GLY A 205 -10.16 -9.57 -23.68
C GLY A 205 -8.98 -8.71 -23.23
N ASP A 206 -8.78 -8.49 -21.93
CA ASP A 206 -7.64 -7.74 -21.38
C ASP A 206 -6.78 -8.60 -20.45
N ALA A 207 -5.55 -8.11 -20.17
CA ALA A 207 -4.57 -8.80 -19.33
C ALA A 207 -5.17 -9.22 -17.97
N ARG A 208 -4.71 -10.32 -17.37
CA ARG A 208 -5.20 -10.82 -16.07
C ARG A 208 -4.04 -11.29 -15.21
N ILE A 209 -4.21 -11.27 -13.90
CA ILE A 209 -3.33 -11.99 -12.98
C ILE A 209 -4.03 -13.26 -12.54
N VAL A 210 -3.35 -14.39 -12.68
CA VAL A 210 -3.79 -15.69 -12.21
C VAL A 210 -2.93 -16.05 -11.02
N GLU A 211 -3.57 -16.22 -9.86
CA GLU A 211 -2.92 -16.69 -8.65
C GLU A 211 -3.29 -18.15 -8.42
N ILE A 212 -2.27 -19.00 -8.32
CA ILE A 212 -2.39 -20.42 -8.02
C ILE A 212 -1.78 -20.61 -6.64
N THR A 213 -2.56 -21.10 -5.70
CA THR A 213 -2.12 -21.39 -4.33
C THR A 213 -2.21 -22.87 -4.07
N TRP A 214 -1.20 -23.44 -3.42
CA TRP A 214 -1.24 -24.81 -2.91
C TRP A 214 -1.51 -24.76 -1.42
N GLN A 215 -2.51 -25.51 -0.96
CA GLN A 215 -2.72 -25.67 0.48
C GLN A 215 -1.55 -26.49 1.05
N PRO A 216 -0.84 -25.99 2.07
CA PRO A 216 -0.15 -26.91 2.96
C PRO A 216 -1.20 -27.82 3.61
N PRO A 217 -0.92 -29.11 3.86
CA PRO A 217 -1.89 -30.02 4.47
C PRO A 217 -2.45 -29.37 5.73
N SER A 218 -3.78 -29.27 5.81
CA SER A 218 -4.46 -28.65 6.96
C SER A 218 -3.93 -29.27 8.25
N PRO A 219 -3.36 -28.51 9.20
CA PRO A 219 -3.00 -29.08 10.49
C PRO A 219 -4.28 -29.67 11.11
N PRO A 220 -4.22 -30.87 11.71
CA PRO A 220 -5.39 -31.48 12.31
C PRO A 220 -6.00 -30.51 13.32
N LEU A 221 -7.33 -30.35 13.26
CA LEU A 221 -8.08 -29.49 14.17
C LEU A 221 -7.66 -29.76 15.62
N PRO A 222 -7.38 -28.72 16.44
CA PRO A 222 -7.09 -28.91 17.85
C PRO A 222 -8.31 -29.53 18.52
N GLY A 223 -8.27 -30.85 18.74
CA GLY A 223 -9.38 -31.62 19.29
C GLY A 223 -9.74 -32.91 18.55
N ALA A 224 -9.11 -33.22 17.40
CA ALA A 224 -9.19 -34.57 16.85
C ALA A 224 -8.41 -35.53 17.79
N LEU A 225 -9.14 -36.16 18.73
CA LEU A 225 -8.60 -37.27 19.51
C LEU A 225 -8.03 -38.29 18.53
N PRO A 226 -6.80 -38.79 18.75
CA PRO A 226 -6.30 -39.90 17.94
C PRO A 226 -7.33 -41.04 18.04
N GLU A 227 -7.75 -41.53 16.87
CA GLU A 227 -8.58 -42.71 16.75
C GLU A 227 -7.95 -43.82 17.62
N PRO A 228 -8.69 -44.45 18.53
CA PRO A 228 -8.12 -45.42 19.44
C PRO A 228 -7.51 -46.55 18.62
N GLN A 229 -6.18 -46.60 18.58
CA GLN A 229 -5.45 -47.73 18.04
C GLN A 229 -5.89 -48.95 18.84
N ASP A 230 -6.40 -49.98 18.16
CA ASP A 230 -6.68 -51.30 18.73
C ASP A 230 -5.41 -51.82 19.41
N LEU A 231 -5.28 -51.55 20.71
CA LEU A 231 -4.25 -52.13 21.55
C LEU A 231 -4.58 -53.62 21.69
N PRO A 232 -3.66 -54.53 21.35
CA PRO A 232 -3.90 -55.95 21.56
C PRO A 232 -4.16 -56.21 23.05
N ALA A 233 -5.17 -57.04 23.33
CA ALA A 233 -5.74 -57.30 24.65
C ALA A 233 -4.78 -57.99 25.66
N ASP A 234 -3.51 -58.14 25.34
CA ASP A 234 -2.55 -58.94 26.10
C ASP A 234 -1.61 -58.10 26.99
N ALA A 235 -1.81 -56.77 27.07
CA ALA A 235 -0.91 -55.88 27.82
C ALA A 235 -1.18 -55.80 29.34
N PHE A 236 -2.08 -56.62 29.89
CA PHE A 236 -2.27 -56.73 31.34
C PHE A 236 -2.27 -58.19 31.78
N SER A 237 -1.07 -58.73 32.00
CA SER A 237 -0.82 -59.86 32.90
C SER A 237 0.42 -59.57 33.73
#